data_AF-A0A8T4SSE6-F1
#
_entry.id   AF-A0A8T4SSE6-F1
#
_cell.length_a   1.000
_cell.length_b   1.000
_cell.length_c   1.000
_cell.angle_alpha   90.00
_cell.angle_beta   90.00
_cell.angle_gamma   90.00
#
_symmetry.space_group_name_H-M   'P 1'
#
loop_
_entity.id
_entity.type
_entity.pdbx_description
1 polymer ?
#
loop_
_entity_poly.entity_id
_entity_poly.type
_entity_poly.pdbx_seq_one_letter_code
_entity_poly.pdbx_strand_id
1 'polypeptide(L)' 'MCLLVPGKVVKIEGDHVTVDYEIEKRKGMMLEMTCKLGDYVLIQGGIVVEIVPKDEAERALKSYKESVR' A
#
# COMPACT_ATOMS: atom_id res chain seq x y z
N MET A 1 2.36 3.44 14.17
CA MET A 1 0.94 3.11 13.93
C MET A 1 0.82 2.46 12.56
N CYS A 2 0.57 1.14 12.49
CA CYS A 2 0.41 0.43 11.22
C CYS A 2 -0.96 0.74 10.62
N LEU A 3 -1.00 1.02 9.31
CA LEU A 3 -2.24 1.16 8.54
C LEU A 3 -2.55 -0.21 7.94
N LEU A 4 -3.68 -0.80 8.32
CA LEU A 4 -4.19 -2.08 7.81
C LEU A 4 -4.99 -1.91 6.49
N VAL A 5 -4.77 -0.78 5.81
CA VAL A 5 -5.37 -0.49 4.51
C VAL A 5 -4.31 -0.63 3.42
N PRO A 6 -4.67 -1.05 2.20
CA PRO A 6 -3.76 -1.06 1.08
C PRO A 6 -3.48 0.37 0.61
N GLY A 7 -2.21 0.65 0.31
CA GLY A 7 -1.78 1.94 -0.24
C GLY A 7 -1.26 1.76 -1.67
N LYS A 8 -1.28 2.84 -2.45
CA LYS A 8 -0.88 2.81 -3.86
C LYS A 8 0.61 3.12 -4.04
N VAL A 9 1.33 2.29 -4.78
CA VAL A 9 2.73 2.54 -5.14
C VAL A 9 2.81 3.72 -6.10
N VAL A 10 3.44 4.82 -5.66
CA VAL A 10 3.60 6.06 -6.43
C VAL A 10 5.04 6.33 -6.85
N LYS A 11 6.01 5.63 -6.25
CA LYS A 11 7.44 5.74 -6.60
C LYS A 11 8.15 4.42 -6.28
N ILE A 12 9.13 4.06 -7.11
CA ILE A 12 10.02 2.91 -6.90
C ILE A 12 11.46 3.39 -7.08
N GLU A 13 12.32 3.11 -6.11
CA GLU A 13 13.72 3.50 -6.04
C GLU A 13 14.57 2.30 -5.59
N GLY A 14 15.04 1.49 -6.54
CA GLY A 14 15.70 0.22 -6.23
C GLY A 14 14.76 -0.71 -5.47
N ASP A 15 15.18 -1.13 -4.28
CA ASP A 15 14.39 -2.00 -3.39
C ASP A 15 13.39 -1.23 -2.52
N HIS A 16 13.39 0.10 -2.58
CA HIS A 16 12.47 0.94 -1.81
C HIS A 16 11.29 1.39 -2.66
N VAL A 17 10.11 1.41 -2.08
CA VAL A 17 8.89 1.93 -2.69
C VAL A 17 8.29 3.02 -1.83
N THR A 18 7.68 4.01 -2.47
CA THR A 18 6.84 5.00 -1.78
C THR A 18 5.39 4.67 -2.08
N VAL A 19 4.63 4.48 -1.00
CA VAL A 19 3.23 4.11 -1.02
C VAL A 19 2.40 5.27 -0.50
N ASP A 20 1.36 5.64 -1.23
CA ASP A 20 0.44 6.72 -0.94
C ASP A 20 -0.87 6.15 -0.37
N TYR A 21 -1.23 6.58 0.83
CA TYR A 21 -2.44 6.21 1.55
C TYR A 21 -3.51 7.32 1.51
N GLU A 22 -3.41 8.29 0.60
CA GLU A 22 -4.22 9.52 0.51
C GLU A 22 -3.99 10.51 1.67
N ILE A 23 -3.82 10.02 2.90
CA ILE A 23 -3.56 10.82 4.11
C ILE A 23 -2.07 11.07 4.34
N GLU A 24 -1.21 10.13 3.95
CA GLU A 24 0.23 10.22 4.10
C GLU A 24 0.93 9.32 3.09
N LYS A 25 2.22 9.61 2.85
CA LYS A 25 3.10 8.75 2.04
C LYS A 25 4.07 8.05 2.96
N ARG A 26 4.21 6.73 2.80
CA ARG A 26 5.18 5.93 3.57
C ARG A 26 6.14 5.23 2.63
N LYS A 27 7.36 5.03 3.13
CA LYS A 27 8.34 4.18 2.45
C LYS A 27 8.18 2.74 2.92
N GLY A 28 8.22 1.82 1.96
CA GLY A 28 8.30 0.38 2.18
C GLY A 28 9.51 -0.19 1.48
N MET A 29 9.96 -1.36 1.91
CA MET A 29 11.01 -2.13 1.26
C MET A 29 10.42 -3.39 0.61
N MET A 30 10.79 -3.61 -0.66
CA MET A 30 10.52 -4.82 -1.42
C MET A 30 11.62 -5.84 -1.11
N LEU A 31 11.31 -6.85 -0.29
CA LEU A 31 12.27 -7.92 0.04
C LEU A 31 12.08 -9.14 -0.87
N GLU A 32 10.88 -9.73 -0.85
CA GLU A 32 10.59 -10.98 -1.57
C GLU A 32 9.55 -10.82 -2.68
N MET A 33 9.11 -9.58 -2.93
CA MET A 33 8.08 -9.28 -3.92
C MET A 33 8.40 -8.05 -4.73
N THR A 34 8.03 -8.11 -6.02
CA THR A 34 8.22 -7.01 -6.96
C THR A 34 6.86 -6.44 -7.31
N CYS A 35 6.56 -5.25 -6.79
CA CYS A 35 5.40 -4.48 -7.20
C CYS A 35 5.78 -3.44 -8.27
N LYS A 36 4.78 -2.93 -8.98
CA LYS A 36 4.93 -1.93 -10.04
C LYS A 36 4.27 -0.62 -9.63
N LEU A 37 4.63 0.44 -10.34
CA LEU A 37 3.95 1.73 -10.20
C LEU A 37 2.46 1.56 -10.46
N GLY A 38 1.64 2.02 -9.51
CA GLY A 38 0.19 1.91 -9.55
C GLY A 38 -0.39 0.67 -8.86
N ASP A 39 0.42 -0.30 -8.45
CA ASP A 39 -0.04 -1.44 -7.65
C ASP A 39 -0.46 -0.98 -6.25
N TYR A 40 -1.37 -1.73 -5.65
CA TYR A 40 -1.74 -1.55 -4.26
C TYR A 40 -0.99 -2.56 -3.41
N VAL A 41 -0.46 -2.12 -2.28
CA VAL A 41 0.33 -2.99 -1.40
C VAL A 41 0.02 -2.77 0.07
N LEU A 42 0.21 -3.81 0.86
CA LEU A 42 0.20 -3.75 2.31
C LEU A 42 1.62 -3.65 2.85
N ILE A 43 1.83 -2.71 3.78
CA ILE A 43 3.10 -2.52 4.47
C ILE A 43 2.94 -2.90 5.94
N GLN A 44 3.76 -3.84 6.40
CA GLN A 44 3.88 -4.19 7.82
C GLN A 44 5.33 -4.01 8.26
N GLY A 45 5.55 -3.21 9.30
CA GLY A 45 6.91 -2.96 9.80
C GLY A 45 7.85 -2.29 8.81
N GLY A 46 7.33 -1.58 7.79
CA GLY A 46 8.14 -0.96 6.73
C GLY A 46 8.50 -1.90 5.58
N ILE A 47 7.95 -3.12 5.56
CA ILE A 47 8.18 -4.12 4.51
C ILE A 47 6.88 -4.32 3.73
N VAL A 48 6.98 -4.43 2.42
CA VAL A 48 5.86 -4.83 1.56
C VAL A 48 5.61 -6.32 1.78
N VAL A 49 4.45 -6.65 2.34
CA VAL A 49 4.09 -8.04 2.70
C VAL A 49 3.07 -8.67 1.75
N GLU A 50 2.34 -7.86 0.98
CA GLU A 50 1.34 -8.34 0.04
C GLU A 50 1.06 -7.31 -1.06
N ILE A 51 0.85 -7.79 -2.29
CA ILE A 51 0.35 -7.00 -3.42
C ILE A 51 -1.14 -7.28 -3.57
N VAL A 52 -1.96 -6.26 -3.38
CA VAL A 52 -3.41 -6.35 -3.39
C VAL A 52 -3.92 -6.00 -4.79
N PRO A 53 -4.81 -6.81 -5.39
CA PRO A 53 -5.46 -6.48 -6.65
C PRO A 53 -6.26 -5.17 -6.52
N LYS A 54 -6.27 -4.36 -7.59
CA LYS A 54 -6.95 -3.06 -7.59
C LYS A 54 -8.42 -3.14 -7.13
N ASP A 55 -9.18 -4.11 -7.64
CA ASP A 55 -10.61 -4.27 -7.28
C ASP A 55 -10.80 -4.55 -5.78
N GLU A 56 -9.88 -5.29 -5.17
CA GLU A 56 -9.92 -5.62 -3.75
C GLU A 56 -9.46 -4.43 -2.89
N ALA A 57 -8.41 -3.74 -3.32
CA ALA A 57 -7.94 -2.54 -2.67
C ALA A 57 -9.01 -1.44 -2.65
N GLU A 58 -9.71 -1.23 -3.76
CA GLU A 58 -10.82 -0.27 -3.85
C GLU A 58 -11.99 -0.66 -2.93
N ARG A 59 -12.34 -1.96 -2.84
CA ARG A 59 -13.34 -2.44 -1.89
C ARG A 59 -12.91 -2.19 -0.44
N ALA A 60 -11.68 -2.52 -0.08
CA ALA A 60 -11.16 -2.31 1.27
C ALA A 60 -11.13 -0.83 1.66
N LEU A 61 -10.67 0.04 0.74
CA LEU A 61 -10.66 1.49 0.92
C LEU A 61 -12.07 2.07 1.07
N LYS A 62 -13.03 1.56 0.29
CA LYS A 62 -14.43 1.98 0.39
C LYS A 62 -15.03 1.60 1.75
N SER A 63 -14.86 0.35 2.18
CA SER A 63 -15.33 -0.13 3.49
C SER A 63 -14.70 0.66 4.64
N TYR A 64 -13.41 1.01 4.53
CA TYR A 64 -12.72 1.85 5.51
C TYR A 64 -13.30 3.26 5.57
N LYS A 65 -13.52 3.90 4.41
CA LYS A 65 -14.16 5.24 4.33
C LYS A 65 -15.57 5.25 4.91
N GLU A 66 -16.33 4.16 4.77
CA GLU A 66 -17.66 4.02 5.38
C GLU A 66 -17.59 3.82 6.90
N SER A 67 -16.59 3.09 7.41
CA SER A 67 -16.45 2.79 8.84
C SER A 67 -15.91 3.95 9.68
N VAL A 68 -15.16 4.87 9.05
CA VAL A 68 -14.56 6.05 9.73
C VAL A 68 -15.49 7.28 9.67
N ARG A 69 -16.71 7.11 9.16
CA ARG A 69 -17.71 8.18 9.07
C ARG A 69 -18.45 8.44 10.39
#